data_AF-A0A1H6LZ57-F1
#
_entry.id   AF-A0A1H6LZ57-F1
#
_cell.length_a   1.000
_cell.length_b   1.000
_cell.length_c   1.000
_cell.angle_alpha   90.00
_cell.angle_beta   90.00
_cell.angle_gamma   90.00
#
_symmetry.space_group_name_H-M   'P 1'
#
loop_
_entity.id
_entity.type
_entity.pdbx_description
1 polymer ?
#
loop_
_entity_poly.entity_id
_entity_poly.type
_entity_poly.pdbx_seq_one_letter_code
_entity_poly.pdbx_strand_id
1 'polypeptide(L)'
;MEDEVYAIIAPWAGIPTWYTGHQLDQNRFASVMDDLHSRFGPGLDIKVFEAALRRHALDTPTMLGAPDNWDPVIKEFVTIARNHG
;
A
#
# COMPACT_ATOMS: atom_id res chain seq x y z
N MET A 1 -3.45 12.35 -9.18
CA MET A 1 -3.36 12.03 -7.73
C MET A 1 -3.13 10.53 -7.55
N GLU A 2 -3.94 9.65 -8.11
CA GLU A 2 -3.71 8.19 -8.02
C GLU A 2 -2.32 7.77 -8.52
N ASP A 3 -1.86 8.27 -9.67
CA ASP A 3 -0.51 7.96 -10.17
C ASP A 3 0.61 8.45 -9.25
N GLU A 4 0.38 9.55 -8.52
CA GLU A 4 1.34 10.08 -7.55
C GLU A 4 1.37 9.21 -6.30
N VAL A 5 0.20 8.80 -5.79
CA VAL A 5 0.10 7.84 -4.69
C VAL A 5 0.71 6.50 -5.08
N TYR A 6 0.44 6.01 -6.29
CA TYR A 6 1.03 4.78 -6.85
C TYR A 6 2.56 4.85 -6.88
N ALA A 7 3.13 5.98 -7.31
CA ALA A 7 4.57 6.18 -7.33
C ALA A 7 5.17 6.24 -5.91
N ILE A 8 4.50 6.92 -4.97
CA ILE A 8 4.97 7.04 -3.58
C ILE A 8 4.96 5.69 -2.87
N ILE A 9 3.94 4.85 -3.07
CA ILE A 9 3.86 3.55 -2.41
C ILE A 9 4.65 2.45 -3.11
N ALA A 10 5.19 2.68 -4.32
CA ALA A 10 5.93 1.69 -5.09
C ALA A 10 7.14 1.07 -4.36
N PRO A 11 7.94 1.79 -3.55
CA PRO A 11 9.03 1.20 -2.77
C PRO A 11 8.60 0.16 -1.74
N TRP A 12 7.31 0.14 -1.38
CA TRP A 12 6.70 -0.88 -0.53
C TRP A 12 5.84 -1.83 -1.35
N ALA A 13 4.75 -1.36 -1.96
CA ALA A 13 3.74 -2.17 -2.65
C ALA A 13 4.24 -2.79 -3.97
N GLY A 14 5.31 -2.27 -4.56
CA GLY A 14 5.95 -2.87 -5.74
C GLY A 14 6.83 -4.08 -5.43
N ILE A 15 7.00 -4.43 -4.14
CA ILE A 15 7.82 -5.57 -3.72
C ILE A 15 6.93 -6.79 -3.56
N PRO A 16 7.21 -7.93 -4.22
CA PRO A 16 6.29 -9.07 -4.24
C PRO A 16 5.85 -9.62 -2.87
N THR A 17 6.59 -9.35 -1.79
CA THR A 17 6.29 -9.82 -0.44
C THR A 17 5.68 -8.76 0.48
N TRP A 18 5.29 -7.61 -0.05
CA TRP A 18 4.85 -6.42 0.71
C TRP A 18 3.75 -6.69 1.74
N TYR A 19 2.94 -7.74 1.52
CA TYR A 19 1.81 -8.16 2.35
C TYR A 19 2.16 -9.19 3.45
N THR A 20 3.41 -9.69 3.52
CA THR A 20 3.77 -10.84 4.36
C THR A 20 3.87 -10.51 5.86
N GLY A 21 3.72 -9.24 6.24
CA GLY A 21 3.85 -8.81 7.63
C GLY A 21 5.27 -8.92 8.20
N HIS A 22 6.28 -9.21 7.37
CA HIS A 22 7.67 -9.24 7.78
C HIS A 22 8.13 -7.83 8.23
N GLN A 23 9.02 -7.74 9.21
CA GLN A 23 9.45 -6.45 9.80
C GLN A 23 9.96 -5.45 8.75
N LEU A 24 10.67 -5.93 7.72
CA LEU A 24 11.12 -5.09 6.61
C LEU A 24 9.96 -4.46 5.84
N ASP A 25 8.88 -5.21 5.59
CA ASP A 25 7.73 -4.71 4.85
C ASP A 25 6.89 -3.76 5.70
N GLN A 26 6.79 -4.02 7.00
CA GLN A 26 6.19 -3.07 7.96
C GLN A 26 6.96 -1.74 8.00
N ASN A 27 8.30 -1.79 8.02
CA ASN A 27 9.13 -0.59 8.03
C ASN A 27 8.99 0.21 6.72
N ARG A 28 8.91 -0.47 5.57
CA ARG A 28 8.67 0.16 4.27
C ARG A 28 7.28 0.79 4.22
N PHE A 29 6.26 0.08 4.72
CA PHE A 29 4.91 0.61 4.82
C PHE A 29 4.87 1.90 5.65
N ALA A 30 5.46 1.89 6.84
CA ALA A 30 5.53 3.09 7.68
C ALA A 30 6.22 4.26 6.94
N SER A 31 7.35 4.00 6.27
CA SER A 31 8.06 5.03 5.50
C SER A 31 7.22 5.64 4.38
N VAL A 32 6.51 4.84 3.57
CA VAL A 32 5.69 5.39 2.48
C VAL A 32 4.44 6.09 3.03
N MET A 33 3.96 5.71 4.21
CA MET A 33 2.86 6.39 4.87
C MET A 33 3.29 7.77 5.41
N ASP A 34 4.51 7.88 5.97
CA ASP A 34 5.11 9.17 6.33
C ASP A 34 5.27 10.08 5.10
N ASP A 35 5.71 9.53 3.96
CA ASP A 35 5.83 10.26 2.70
C ASP A 35 4.46 10.76 2.18
N LEU A 36 3.43 9.90 2.23
CA LEU A 36 2.05 10.28 1.89
C LEU A 36 1.52 11.37 2.82
N HIS A 37 1.78 11.28 4.12
CA HIS A 37 1.37 12.28 5.10
C HIS A 37 2.11 13.61 4.88
N SER A 38 3.42 13.58 4.61
CA SER A 38 4.20 14.76 4.28
C SER A 38 3.69 15.46 3.02
N ARG A 39 3.29 14.67 2.02
CA ARG A 39 2.84 15.19 0.72
C ARG A 39 1.41 15.72 0.72
N PHE A 40 0.48 14.99 1.33
CA PHE A 40 -0.96 15.25 1.24
C PHE A 40 -1.59 15.64 2.58
N GLY A 41 -0.95 15.29 3.71
CA GLY A 41 -1.47 15.50 5.06
C GLY A 41 -2.90 14.95 5.21
N PRO A 42 -3.83 15.72 5.79
CA PRO A 42 -5.23 15.31 5.92
C PRO A 42 -5.99 15.27 4.56
N GLY A 43 -5.36 15.71 3.47
CA GLY A 43 -5.93 15.71 2.13
C GLY A 43 -5.75 14.38 1.38
N LEU A 44 -5.13 13.36 1.97
CA LEU A 44 -5.04 12.03 1.36
C LEU A 44 -6.44 11.41 1.25
N ASP A 45 -6.94 11.27 0.02
CA ASP A 45 -8.16 10.52 -0.23
C ASP A 45 -7.86 9.02 -0.11
N ILE A 46 -8.45 8.39 0.91
CA ILE A 46 -8.25 6.96 1.18
C ILE A 46 -8.72 6.07 0.03
N LYS A 47 -9.67 6.51 -0.80
CA LYS A 47 -10.11 5.77 -1.99
C LYS A 47 -9.03 5.78 -3.08
N VAL A 48 -8.28 6.88 -3.17
CA VAL A 48 -7.15 7.00 -4.10
C VAL A 48 -5.99 6.11 -3.64
N PHE A 49 -5.74 6.03 -2.33
CA PHE A 49 -4.81 5.05 -1.76
C PHE A 49 -5.22 3.61 -2.06
N GLU A 50 -6.49 3.26 -1.81
CA GLU A 50 -7.02 1.92 -2.10
C GLU A 50 -6.88 1.55 -3.59
N ALA A 51 -7.19 2.47 -4.49
CA ALA A 51 -7.07 2.25 -5.94
C ALA A 51 -5.60 2.02 -6.36
N ALA A 52 -4.68 2.86 -5.88
CA ALA A 52 -3.25 2.71 -6.15
C ALA A 52 -2.67 1.40 -5.60
N LEU A 53 -3.07 1.01 -4.39
CA LEU A 53 -2.66 -0.25 -3.78
C LEU A 53 -3.21 -1.46 -4.53
N ARG A 54 -4.48 -1.40 -4.95
CA ARG A 54 -5.10 -2.44 -5.79
C ARG A 54 -4.36 -2.61 -7.11
N ARG A 55 -3.89 -1.52 -7.73
CA ARG A 55 -3.09 -1.57 -8.95
C ARG A 55 -1.76 -2.32 -8.72
N HIS A 56 -1.01 -2.00 -7.66
CA HIS A 56 0.20 -2.75 -7.29
C HIS A 56 -0.06 -4.24 -6.99
N ALA A 57 -1.17 -4.54 -6.31
CA ALA A 57 -1.57 -5.92 -6.02
C ALA A 57 -1.84 -6.73 -7.30
N LEU A 58 -2.47 -6.11 -8.31
CA LEU A 58 -2.72 -6.73 -9.62
C LEU A 58 -1.45 -6.86 -10.47
N ASP A 59 -0.51 -5.93 -10.31
CA ASP A 59 0.81 -5.96 -10.98
C ASP A 59 1.80 -6.93 -10.29
N THR A 60 1.49 -7.40 -9.07
CA THR A 60 2.34 -8.30 -8.31
C THR A 60 2.40 -9.67 -9.01
N PRO A 61 3.59 -10.18 -9.37
CA PRO A 61 3.72 -11.49 -10.00
C PRO A 61 3.12 -12.58 -9.12
N THR A 62 2.35 -13.51 -9.71
CA THR A 62 1.83 -14.66 -8.98
C THR A 62 2.99 -15.54 -8.50
N MET A 63 3.20 -15.59 -7.19
CA MET A 63 4.21 -16.43 -6.54
C MET A 63 3.53 -17.43 -5.61
N LEU A 64 4.27 -18.49 -5.23
CA LEU A 64 3.79 -19.44 -4.24
C LEU A 64 3.52 -18.70 -2.91
N GLY A 65 2.27 -18.73 -2.44
CA GLY A 65 1.86 -17.99 -1.24
C GLY A 65 1.36 -16.56 -1.50
N ALA A 66 1.17 -16.15 -2.76
CA ALA A 66 0.37 -14.98 -3.10
C ALA A 66 -1.10 -15.19 -2.69
N PRO A 67 -1.81 -14.15 -2.22
CA PRO A 67 -3.23 -14.25 -1.93
C PRO A 67 -4.03 -14.58 -3.20
N ASP A 68 -4.94 -15.55 -3.11
CA ASP A 68 -5.92 -15.81 -4.19
C ASP A 68 -6.93 -14.65 -4.32
N ASN A 69 -7.14 -13.90 -3.24
CA ASN A 69 -7.97 -12.71 -3.21
C ASN A 69 -7.23 -11.59 -2.47
N TRP A 70 -7.02 -10.48 -3.17
CA TRP A 70 -6.35 -9.29 -2.64
C TRP A 70 -7.27 -8.38 -1.82
N ASP A 71 -8.60 -8.48 -1.95
CA ASP A 71 -9.54 -7.56 -1.28
C ASP A 71 -9.37 -7.55 0.26
N PRO A 72 -9.22 -8.69 0.97
CA PRO A 72 -9.01 -8.69 2.41
C PRO A 72 -7.68 -8.02 2.81
N VAL A 73 -6.62 -8.28 2.05
CA VAL A 73 -5.27 -7.72 2.29
C VAL A 73 -5.29 -6.21 2.08
N ILE A 74 -5.83 -5.75 0.96
CA ILE A 74 -5.98 -4.32 0.66
C ILE A 74 -6.80 -3.64 1.75
N LYS A 75 -7.91 -4.23 2.18
CA LYS A 75 -8.78 -3.67 3.22
C LYS A 75 -8.07 -3.51 4.57
N GLU A 76 -7.19 -4.44 4.92
CA GLU A 76 -6.37 -4.35 6.13
C GLU A 76 -5.47 -3.11 6.07
N PHE A 77 -4.66 -2.97 5.02
CA PHE A 77 -3.75 -1.84 4.88
C PHE A 77 -4.48 -0.50 4.71
N VAL A 78 -5.64 -0.47 4.04
CA VAL A 78 -6.51 0.71 3.97
C VAL A 78 -7.01 1.12 5.36
N THR A 79 -7.33 0.15 6.22
CA THR A 79 -7.74 0.42 7.61
C THR A 79 -6.59 0.98 8.43
N ILE A 80 -5.39 0.43 8.28
CA ILE A 80 -4.18 0.92 8.96
C ILE A 80 -3.85 2.34 8.49
N ALA A 81 -3.85 2.58 7.17
CA ALA A 81 -3.56 3.89 6.58
C ALA A 81 -4.55 4.97 7.06
N ARG A 82 -5.84 4.64 7.21
CA ARG A 82 -6.84 5.56 7.77
C ARG A 82 -6.56 5.96 9.21
N ASN A 83 -5.96 5.07 9.99
CA ASN A 83 -5.64 5.30 11.40
C ASN A 83 -4.24 5.93 11.59
N HIS A 84 -3.49 6.12 10.50
CA HIS A 84 -2.14 6.69 10.51
C HIS A 84 -2.14 8.22 10.30
N GLY A 85 -3.31 8.80 10.02
CA GLY A 85 -3.50 10.25 9.86
C GLY A 85 -3.76 10.98 11.17
#